data_AF-A0A6G7ZFG8-F1
#
_entry.id   AF-A0A6G7ZFG8-F1
#
_cell.length_a   1.000
_cell.length_b   1.000
_cell.length_c   1.000
_cell.angle_alpha   90.00
_cell.angle_beta   90.00
_cell.angle_gamma   90.00
#
_symmetry.space_group_name_H-M   'P 1'
#
loop_
_entity.id
_entity.type
_entity.pdbx_description
1 polymer ?
#
loop_
_entity_poly.entity_id
_entity_poly.type
_entity_poly.pdbx_seq_one_letter_code
_entity_poly.pdbx_strand_id
1 'polypeptide(L)' 'MIASHYAEPLRRAVVATAKFVAIPDDNTEPLLELAEGEEIRILDISRGWAWGYAPSGQVGYVRAAAITG' A
#
# COMPACT_ATOMS: atom_id res chain seq x y z
N MET A 1 -7.84 -28.84 2.46
CA MET A 1 -7.17 -27.60 2.05
C MET A 1 -8.12 -26.46 2.34
N ILE A 2 -7.91 -25.71 3.41
CA ILE A 2 -8.69 -24.50 3.68
C ILE A 2 -7.86 -23.37 3.09
N ALA A 3 -8.16 -22.96 1.85
CA ALA A 3 -7.70 -21.67 1.38
C ALA A 3 -8.50 -20.64 2.18
N SER A 4 -7.94 -20.17 3.29
CA SER A 4 -8.56 -19.13 4.10
C SER A 4 -8.66 -17.85 3.26
N HIS A 5 -9.86 -17.64 2.73
CA HIS A 5 -10.59 -16.38 2.54
C HIS A 5 -9.81 -15.21 1.91
N TYR A 6 -10.26 -14.76 0.75
CA TYR A 6 -9.95 -13.42 0.22
C TYR A 6 -10.11 -12.41 1.37
N ALA A 7 -8.99 -11.94 1.93
CA ALA A 7 -9.07 -10.81 2.85
C ALA A 7 -9.59 -9.65 2.00
N GLU A 8 -10.78 -9.15 2.32
CA GLU A 8 -11.27 -7.93 1.70
C GLU A 8 -10.22 -6.84 1.97
N PRO A 9 -9.68 -6.19 0.92
CA PRO A 9 -8.66 -5.20 1.13
C PRO A 9 -9.15 -4.10 2.07
N LEU A 10 -8.36 -3.78 3.08
CA LEU A 10 -8.60 -2.68 3.98
C LEU A 10 -8.40 -1.38 3.23
N ARG A 11 -9.46 -0.57 3.12
CA ARG A 11 -9.33 0.80 2.60
C ARG A 11 -8.58 1.66 3.63
N ARG A 12 -7.58 2.38 3.16
CA ARG A 12 -6.76 3.31 3.94
C ARG A 12 -6.52 4.58 3.14
N ALA A 13 -6.50 5.71 3.83
CA ALA A 13 -6.08 6.97 3.25
C ALA A 13 -4.57 7.18 3.49
N VAL A 14 -3.91 7.81 2.52
CA VAL A 14 -2.54 8.30 2.61
C VAL A 14 -2.51 9.57 3.47
N VAL A 15 -1.61 9.65 4.45
CA VAL A 15 -1.55 10.78 5.41
C VAL A 15 -0.53 11.86 5.06
N ALA A 16 0.33 11.59 4.07
CA ALA A 16 1.29 12.53 3.48
C ALA A 16 1.76 11.97 2.13
N THR A 17 2.27 12.82 1.22
CA THR A 17 2.81 12.36 -0.06
C THR A 17 3.80 11.20 0.12
N ALA A 18 3.57 10.11 -0.61
CA ALA A 18 4.30 8.87 -0.40
C ALA A 18 4.62 8.16 -1.72
N LYS A 19 5.78 7.50 -1.76
CA LYS A 19 6.16 6.65 -2.90
C LYS A 19 5.43 5.32 -2.82
N PHE A 20 4.85 4.90 -3.94
CA PHE A 20 4.36 3.55 -4.14
C PHE A 20 5.38 2.79 -4.99
N VAL A 21 5.91 1.69 -4.47
CA VAL A 21 7.07 1.00 -5.05
C VAL A 21 6.76 -0.46 -5.36
N ALA A 22 7.46 -1.05 -6.33
CA ALA A 22 7.23 -2.43 -6.74
C ALA A 22 7.74 -3.46 -5.72
N ILE A 23 8.76 -3.09 -4.93
CA ILE A 23 9.35 -3.90 -3.87
C ILE A 23 9.50 -3.05 -2.61
N PRO A 24 9.47 -3.64 -1.38
CA PRO A 24 9.49 -2.90 -0.13
C PRO A 24 10.90 -2.37 0.22
N ASP A 25 11.39 -1.42 -0.59
CA ASP A 25 12.69 -0.75 -0.44
C ASP A 25 12.57 0.74 -0.83
N ASP A 26 13.09 1.62 0.02
CA ASP A 26 13.05 3.08 -0.15
C ASP A 26 13.92 3.58 -1.31
N ASN A 27 14.93 2.81 -1.70
CA ASN A 27 15.91 3.20 -2.71
C ASN A 27 15.47 2.84 -4.14
N THR A 28 14.22 2.44 -4.30
CA THR A 28 13.67 2.00 -5.58
C THR A 28 12.93 3.12 -6.29
N GLU A 29 12.88 3.02 -7.62
CA GLU A 29 12.10 3.94 -8.43
C GLU A 29 10.60 3.73 -8.12
N PRO A 30 9.84 4.81 -7.84
CA PRO A 30 8.42 4.70 -7.58
C PRO A 30 7.65 4.26 -8.83
N LEU A 31 6.69 3.36 -8.66
CA LEU A 31 5.67 3.07 -9.67
C LEU A 31 4.77 4.29 -9.90
N LEU A 32 4.44 4.98 -8.80
CA LEU A 32 3.76 6.28 -8.78
C LEU A 32 3.99 6.96 -7.43
N GLU A 33 3.65 8.25 -7.37
CA GLU A 33 3.50 8.99 -6.13
C GLU A 33 2.04 9.06 -5.73
N LEU A 34 1.76 8.81 -4.45
CA LEU A 34 0.45 8.95 -3.85
C LEU A 34 0.36 10.31 -3.17
N ALA A 35 -0.76 11.00 -3.37
CA ALA A 35 -1.05 12.26 -2.69
C ALA A 35 -1.72 12.03 -1.33
N GLU A 36 -1.58 13.00 -0.43
CA GLU A 36 -2.32 13.02 0.83
C GLU A 36 -3.83 12.94 0.57
N GLY A 37 -4.52 12.10 1.34
CA GLY A 37 -5.95 11.85 1.21
C GLY A 37 -6.33 10.80 0.16
N GLU A 38 -5.39 10.34 -0.68
CA GLU A 38 -5.71 9.27 -1.64
C GLU A 38 -6.03 7.95 -0.95
N GLU A 39 -7.03 7.25 -1.48
CA GLU A 39 -7.44 5.94 -0.97
C GLU A 39 -6.65 4.82 -1.63
N ILE A 40 -6.05 3.97 -0.80
CA ILE A 40 -5.41 2.72 -1.20
C ILE A 40 -6.12 1.53 -0.55
N ARG A 41 -5.93 0.35 -1.14
CA ARG A 41 -6.49 -0.91 -0.66
C ARG A 41 -5.38 -1.83 -0.20
N ILE A 42 -5.28 -2.08 1.09
CA ILE A 42 -4.19 -2.85 1.72
C ILE A 42 -4.61 -4.29 1.99
N LEU A 43 -3.73 -5.23 1.69
CA LEU A 43 -3.89 -6.67 1.92
C LEU A 43 -3.08 -7.16 3.11
N ASP A 44 -1.88 -6.62 3.31
CA ASP A 44 -0.98 -6.99 4.40
C ASP A 44 -0.18 -5.77 4.88
N ILE A 45 0.13 -5.75 6.17
CA ILE A 45 1.10 -4.81 6.73
C ILE A 45 2.15 -5.62 7.49
N SER A 46 3.38 -5.58 7.01
CA SER A 46 4.48 -6.29 7.62
C SER A 46 5.78 -5.51 7.48
N ARG A 47 6.62 -5.55 8.54
CA ARG A 47 7.96 -4.94 8.57
C ARG A 47 7.98 -3.45 8.16
N GLY A 48 6.92 -2.71 8.50
CA GLY A 48 6.81 -1.27 8.21
C GLY A 48 6.35 -0.92 6.78
N TRP A 49 5.91 -1.92 6.01
CA TRP A 49 5.36 -1.74 4.67
C TRP A 49 3.93 -2.26 4.61
N ALA A 50 3.08 -1.54 3.88
CA ALA A 50 1.74 -1.96 3.53
C ALA A 50 1.74 -2.40 2.06
N TRP A 51 1.32 -3.64 1.83
CA TRP A 51 1.20 -4.23 0.49
C TRP A 51 -0.25 -4.18 0.04
N GLY A 52 -0.49 -3.75 -1.20
CA GLY A 52 -1.85 -3.58 -1.68
C GLY A 52 -1.94 -3.00 -3.09
N TYR A 53 -3.07 -2.33 -3.34
CA TYR A 53 -3.42 -1.70 -4.60
C TYR A 53 -3.46 -0.17 -4.45
N ALA A 54 -2.79 0.54 -5.35
CA ALA A 54 -2.95 1.97 -5.58
C ALA A 54 -4.36 2.30 -6.12
N PRO A 55 -4.78 3.58 -6.12
CA PRO A 55 -6.08 3.99 -6.67
C PRO A 55 -6.25 3.56 -8.14
N SER A 56 -5.17 3.62 -8.90
CA SER A 56 -5.07 3.18 -10.30
C SER A 56 -5.14 1.66 -10.51
N GLY A 57 -5.12 0.87 -9.42
CA GLY A 57 -5.17 -0.60 -9.45
C GLY A 57 -3.80 -1.28 -9.53
N GLN A 58 -2.70 -0.53 -9.61
CA GLN A 58 -1.34 -1.10 -9.57
C GLN A 58 -1.06 -1.74 -8.22
N VAL A 59 -0.43 -2.92 -8.23
CA VAL A 59 0.01 -3.63 -7.02
C VAL A 59 1.40 -3.18 -6.63
N GLY A 60 1.61 -2.95 -5.33
CA GLY A 60 2.91 -2.53 -4.81
C GLY A 60 2.87 -2.29 -3.31
N TYR A 61 3.87 -1.55 -2.84
CA TYR A 61 4.13 -1.30 -1.44
C TYR A 61 4.19 0.19 -1.17
N VAL A 62 3.69 0.60 0.00
CA VAL A 62 3.87 1.93 0.56
C VAL A 62 4.33 1.79 2.01
N ARG A 63 5.02 2.80 2.55
CA ARG A 63 5.37 2.81 3.97
C ARG A 63 4.10 2.78 4.82
N ALA A 64 4.06 1.89 5.80
CA ALA A 64 2.90 1.75 6.70
C ALA A 64 2.65 3.04 7.50
N ALA A 65 3.71 3.80 7.80
CA ALA A 65 3.58 5.10 8.47
C ALA A 65 2.99 6.21 7.57
N ALA A 66 2.92 6.00 6.26
CA ALA A 66 2.36 6.96 5.31
C ALA A 66 0.86 6.76 5.09
N ILE A 67 0.23 5.83 5.81
CA ILE A 67 -1.19 5.52 5.69
C ILE A 67 -1.86 5.56 7.05
N THR A 68 -3.17 5.75 7.05
CA THR A 68 -4.01 5.68 8.25
C THR A 68 -3.91 4.31 8.95
N GLY A 69 -4.02 4.31 10.29
CA GLY A 69 -4.05 3.10 11.13
C GLY A 69 -5.29 2.26 10.89
#